data_AF-A0A935TFB8-F1
#
_entry.id   AF-A0A935TFB8-F1
#
_cell.length_a   1.000
_cell.length_b   1.000
_cell.length_c   1.000
_cell.angle_alpha   90.00
_cell.angle_beta   90.00
_cell.angle_gamma   90.00
#
_symmetry.space_group_name_H-M   'P 1'
#
loop_
_entity.id
_entity.type
_entity.pdbx_description
1 polymer ?
#
loop_
_entity_poly.entity_id
_entity_poly.type
_entity_poly.pdbx_seq_one_letter_code
_entity_poly.pdbx_strand_id
1 'polypeptide(L)'
;MNTPYEPAHDLEERLSRRLLDVFIRAGLVLTLVLLCYHIFSPFLTMMLWALILSITLYPLHQMLAGRIGGNQGLASTLIVLVAVAVIVTPTIMLASEFGDSVHQLVNGVRNNTLEVPVPSEKVAA
;
A
#
# COMPACT_ATOMS: atom_id res chain seq x y z
N MET A 1 -35.64 49.48 41.39
CA MET A 1 -34.43 49.54 40.55
C MET A 1 -34.38 48.22 39.82
N ASN A 2 -35.14 48.16 38.72
CA ASN A 2 -35.50 46.93 38.04
C ASN A 2 -34.61 46.95 36.81
N THR A 3 -33.45 46.33 36.91
CA THR A 3 -32.61 46.09 35.74
C THR A 3 -33.32 45.06 34.87
N PRO A 4 -33.60 45.33 33.58
CA PRO A 4 -34.16 44.34 32.69
C PRO A 4 -33.20 43.14 32.64
N TYR A 5 -33.62 42.01 33.17
CA TYR A 5 -32.91 40.75 33.02
C TYR A 5 -33.21 40.26 31.60
N GLU A 6 -32.22 40.35 30.69
CA GLU A 6 -32.28 39.82 29.32
C GLU A 6 -31.50 38.50 29.20
N PRO A 7 -32.06 37.36 29.64
CA PRO A 7 -31.40 36.06 29.63
C PRO A 7 -31.24 35.46 28.23
N ALA A 8 -31.95 35.99 27.23
CA ALA A 8 -31.96 35.44 25.88
C ALA A 8 -30.61 35.61 25.17
N HIS A 9 -30.00 36.80 25.29
CA HIS A 9 -28.77 37.15 24.59
C HIS A 9 -27.54 36.35 25.09
N ASP A 10 -27.41 36.15 26.41
CA ASP A 10 -26.30 35.39 26.99
C ASP A 10 -26.34 33.89 26.66
N LEU A 11 -27.54 33.34 26.49
CA LEU A 11 -27.76 31.95 26.12
C LEU A 11 -27.38 31.72 24.65
N GLU A 12 -27.81 32.61 23.76
CA GLU A 12 -27.49 32.57 22.34
C GLU A 12 -25.97 32.66 22.11
N GLU A 13 -25.26 33.57 22.78
CA GLU A 13 -23.80 33.65 22.67
C GLU A 13 -23.10 32.36 23.11
N ARG A 14 -23.56 31.75 24.20
CA ARG A 14 -22.99 30.48 24.70
C ARG A 14 -23.23 29.35 23.72
N LEU A 15 -24.42 29.26 23.13
CA LEU A 15 -24.77 28.30 22.09
C LEU A 15 -23.89 28.50 20.85
N SER A 16 -23.75 29.73 20.36
CA SER A 16 -22.91 30.05 19.20
C SER A 16 -21.45 29.66 19.44
N ARG A 17 -20.87 29.99 20.59
CA ARG A 17 -19.48 29.58 20.94
C ARG A 17 -19.33 28.06 20.96
N ARG A 18 -20.32 27.35 21.49
CA ARG A 18 -20.30 25.88 21.60
C ARG A 18 -20.44 25.19 20.24
N LEU A 19 -21.34 25.69 19.39
CA LEU A 19 -21.49 25.22 18.03
C LEU A 19 -20.22 25.47 17.23
N LEU A 20 -19.63 26.66 17.34
CA LEU A 20 -18.40 27.03 16.66
C LEU A 20 -17.23 26.12 17.06
N ASP A 21 -17.07 25.82 18.35
CA ASP A 21 -16.07 24.88 18.85
C ASP A 21 -16.29 23.46 18.27
N VAL A 22 -17.54 22.98 18.25
CA VAL A 22 -17.88 21.69 17.63
C VAL A 22 -17.58 21.68 16.14
N PHE A 23 -17.92 22.73 15.39
CA PHE A 23 -17.64 22.82 13.96
C PHE A 23 -16.14 22.88 13.66
N ILE A 24 -15.36 23.62 14.44
CA ILE A 24 -13.90 23.65 14.29
C ILE A 24 -13.32 22.26 14.55
N ARG A 25 -13.72 21.63 15.65
CA ARG A 25 -13.24 20.29 16.01
C ARG A 25 -13.64 19.25 14.95
N ALA A 26 -14.88 19.27 14.51
CA ALA A 26 -15.38 18.39 13.46
C ALA A 26 -14.64 18.63 12.13
N GLY A 27 -14.43 19.89 11.75
CA GLY A 27 -13.66 20.27 10.57
C GLY A 27 -12.21 19.80 10.64
N LEU A 28 -11.57 19.93 11.79
CA LEU A 28 -10.21 19.44 12.02
C LEU A 28 -10.13 17.91 11.88
N VAL A 29 -11.05 17.18 12.51
CA VAL A 29 -11.13 15.71 12.41
C VAL A 29 -11.41 15.29 10.97
N LEU A 30 -12.35 15.93 10.29
CA LEU A 30 -12.69 15.63 8.90
C LEU A 30 -11.48 15.88 7.98
N THR A 31 -10.80 17.00 8.15
CA THR A 31 -9.58 17.33 7.40
C THR A 31 -8.50 16.28 7.63
N LEU A 32 -8.29 15.87 8.88
CA LEU A 32 -7.32 14.85 9.22
C LEU A 32 -7.66 13.51 8.55
N VAL A 33 -8.92 13.08 8.61
CA VAL A 33 -9.39 11.84 7.97
C VAL A 33 -9.21 11.90 6.46
N LEU A 34 -9.56 13.02 5.82
CA LEU A 34 -9.38 13.20 4.37
C LEU A 34 -7.90 13.19 3.98
N LEU A 35 -7.04 13.84 4.77
CA LEU A 35 -5.60 13.87 4.53
C LEU A 35 -4.98 12.47 4.68
N CYS A 36 -5.36 11.75 5.74
CA CYS A 36 -4.99 10.34 5.91
C CYS A 36 -5.45 9.52 4.70
N TYR A 37 -6.73 9.62 4.31
CA TYR A 37 -7.25 8.89 3.16
C TYR A 37 -6.49 9.20 1.87
N HIS A 38 -6.13 10.47 1.62
CA HIS A 38 -5.39 10.86 0.44
C HIS A 38 -3.98 10.23 0.40
N ILE A 39 -3.29 10.21 1.55
CA ILE A 39 -1.99 9.54 1.69
C ILE A 39 -2.12 8.02 1.50
N PHE A 40 -3.17 7.41 2.05
CA PHE A 40 -3.42 5.98 1.96
C PHE A 40 -4.01 5.53 0.61
N SER A 41 -4.61 6.43 -0.17
CA SER A 41 -5.27 6.17 -1.46
C SER A 41 -4.44 5.30 -2.42
N PRO A 42 -3.16 5.59 -2.72
CA PRO A 42 -2.35 4.75 -3.60
C PRO A 42 -2.03 3.37 -2.99
N PHE A 43 -2.06 3.23 -1.66
CA PHE A 43 -1.80 1.98 -0.97
C PHE A 43 -3.05 1.10 -0.83
N LEU A 44 -4.26 1.67 -0.94
CA LEU A 44 -5.51 0.92 -0.82
C LEU A 44 -5.59 -0.24 -1.81
N THR A 45 -5.11 -0.05 -3.04
CA THR A 45 -5.05 -1.13 -4.04
C THR A 45 -4.17 -2.29 -3.55
N MET A 46 -2.96 -2.01 -3.07
CA MET A 46 -2.05 -3.06 -2.56
C MET A 46 -2.59 -3.70 -1.28
N MET A 47 -3.21 -2.91 -0.40
CA MET A 47 -3.84 -3.40 0.83
C MET A 47 -5.04 -4.32 0.52
N LEU A 48 -5.85 -3.98 -0.48
CA LEU A 48 -6.94 -4.82 -0.97
C LEU A 48 -6.41 -6.14 -1.52
N TRP A 49 -5.38 -6.11 -2.36
CA TRP A 49 -4.75 -7.34 -2.85
C TRP A 49 -4.19 -8.21 -1.71
N ALA A 50 -3.54 -7.61 -0.72
CA ALA A 50 -3.05 -8.32 0.46
C ALA A 50 -4.20 -8.92 1.30
N LEU A 51 -5.31 -8.19 1.46
CA LEU A 51 -6.49 -8.66 2.17
C LEU A 51 -7.17 -9.83 1.43
N ILE A 52 -7.32 -9.73 0.12
CA ILE A 52 -7.84 -10.82 -0.73
C ILE A 52 -6.95 -12.05 -0.57
N LEU A 53 -5.63 -11.88 -0.71
CA LEU A 53 -4.67 -12.97 -0.49
C LEU A 53 -4.81 -13.56 0.92
N SER A 54 -4.90 -12.74 1.96
CA SER A 54 -5.08 -13.21 3.34
C SER A 54 -6.35 -14.05 3.51
N ILE A 55 -7.49 -13.61 2.96
CA ILE A 55 -8.76 -14.34 3.01
C ILE A 55 -8.68 -15.64 2.20
N THR A 56 -8.10 -15.60 1.00
CA THR A 56 -7.95 -16.80 0.16
C THR A 56 -6.92 -17.80 0.71
N LEU A 57 -5.92 -17.30 1.44
CA LEU A 57 -4.88 -18.11 2.08
C LEU A 57 -5.37 -18.69 3.41
N TYR A 58 -6.37 -18.10 4.06
CA TYR A 58 -6.97 -18.61 5.29
C TYR A 58 -7.46 -20.07 5.19
N PRO A 59 -8.27 -20.50 4.20
CA PRO A 59 -8.65 -21.90 4.06
C PRO A 59 -7.44 -22.80 3.76
N LEU A 60 -6.46 -22.31 3.01
CA LEU A 60 -5.21 -23.04 2.76
C LEU A 60 -4.41 -23.24 4.07
N HIS A 61 -4.40 -22.21 4.92
CA HIS A 61 -3.79 -22.25 6.25
C HIS A 61 -4.49 -23.24 7.16
N GLN A 62 -5.83 -23.23 7.17
CA GLN A 62 -6.64 -24.19 7.91
C GLN A 62 -6.43 -25.64 7.42
N MET A 63 -6.34 -25.87 6.11
CA MET A 63 -6.07 -27.20 5.53
C MET A 63 -4.68 -27.73 5.92
N LEU A 64 -3.66 -26.86 5.89
CA LEU A 64 -2.31 -27.23 6.35
C LEU A 64 -2.26 -27.45 7.86
N ALA A 65 -2.92 -26.60 8.66
CA ALA A 65 -3.01 -26.74 10.11
C ALA A 65 -3.73 -28.03 10.52
N GLY A 66 -4.78 -28.42 9.79
CA GLY A 66 -5.47 -29.70 9.96
C GLY A 66 -4.58 -30.90 9.64
N ARG A 67 -3.71 -30.79 8.64
CA ARG A 67 -2.80 -31.88 8.23
C ARG A 67 -1.56 -32.01 9.13
N ILE A 68 -1.20 -30.94 9.85
CA ILE A 68 -0.05 -30.87 10.77
C ILE A 68 -0.45 -31.20 12.23
N GLY A 69 -1.71 -31.57 12.48
CA GLY A 69 -2.12 -32.10 13.79
C GLY A 69 -2.56 -31.05 14.81
N GLY A 70 -3.09 -29.91 14.36
CA GLY A 70 -3.80 -28.96 15.23
C GLY A 70 -2.94 -27.87 15.89
N ASN A 71 -1.63 -27.83 15.61
CA ASN A 71 -0.74 -26.80 16.17
C ASN A 71 -0.64 -25.58 15.24
N GLN A 72 -1.52 -24.59 15.47
CA GLN A 72 -1.71 -23.42 14.61
C GLN A 72 -0.44 -22.56 14.41
N GLY A 73 0.48 -22.56 15.39
CA GLY A 73 1.72 -21.80 15.33
C GLY A 73 2.69 -22.31 14.27
N LEU A 74 2.96 -23.62 14.22
CA LEU A 74 3.87 -24.23 13.26
C LEU A 74 3.32 -24.16 11.82
N ALA A 75 2.01 -24.26 11.65
CA ALA A 75 1.36 -24.12 10.35
C ALA A 75 1.57 -22.71 9.76
N SER A 76 1.48 -21.67 10.60
CA SER A 76 1.71 -20.28 10.18
C SER A 76 3.14 -20.07 9.68
N THR A 77 4.14 -20.52 10.44
CA THR A 77 5.55 -20.34 10.07
C THR A 77 5.89 -21.10 8.79
N LEU A 78 5.38 -22.33 8.61
CA LEU A 78 5.60 -23.13 7.42
C LEU A 78 5.02 -22.45 6.16
N ILE A 79 3.83 -21.88 6.27
CA ILE A 79 3.17 -21.19 5.15
C ILE A 79 3.92 -19.93 4.75
N VAL A 80 4.36 -19.14 5.73
CA VAL A 80 5.21 -17.96 5.45
C VAL A 80 6.51 -18.39 4.78
N LEU A 81 7.16 -19.45 5.28
CA LEU A 81 8.40 -19.95 4.69
C LEU A 81 8.22 -20.39 3.23
N VAL A 82 7.15 -21.14 2.94
CA VAL A 82 6.83 -21.59 1.57
C VAL A 82 6.49 -20.41 0.67
N ALA A 83 5.68 -19.45 1.14
CA ALA A 83 5.34 -18.26 0.39
C ALA A 83 6.59 -17.43 0.05
N VAL A 84 7.50 -17.26 1.01
CA VAL A 84 8.79 -16.61 0.79
C VAL A 84 9.62 -17.37 -0.24
N ALA A 85 9.72 -18.69 -0.14
CA ALA A 85 10.47 -19.49 -1.12
C ALA A 85 9.90 -19.35 -2.54
N VAL A 86 8.58 -19.38 -2.70
CA VAL A 86 7.88 -19.24 -3.99
C VAL A 86 8.09 -17.85 -4.61
N ILE A 87 8.20 -16.79 -3.80
CA ILE A 87 8.44 -15.43 -4.28
C ILE A 87 9.93 -15.20 -4.58
N VAL A 88 10.81 -15.61 -3.67
CA VAL A 88 12.26 -15.34 -3.75
C VAL A 88 12.91 -16.09 -4.91
N THR A 89 12.51 -17.34 -5.15
CA THR A 89 13.10 -18.18 -6.22
C THR A 89 13.00 -17.52 -7.61
N PRO A 90 11.81 -17.16 -8.13
CA PRO A 90 11.72 -16.49 -9.43
C PRO A 90 12.33 -15.09 -9.38
N THR A 91 12.23 -14.37 -8.27
CA THR A 91 12.82 -13.03 -8.14
C THR A 91 14.34 -13.07 -8.35
N ILE A 92 15.03 -14.06 -7.81
CA ILE A 92 16.48 -14.24 -8.02
C ILE A 92 16.77 -14.61 -9.48
N MET A 93 16.00 -15.51 -10.09
CA MET A 93 16.20 -15.87 -11.51
C MET A 93 16.01 -14.67 -12.45
N LEU A 94 14.95 -13.88 -12.21
CA LEU A 94 14.74 -12.63 -12.94
C LEU A 94 15.89 -11.64 -12.67
N ALA A 95 16.30 -11.46 -11.42
CA ALA A 95 17.39 -10.55 -11.08
C ALA A 95 18.72 -10.94 -11.74
N SER A 96 19.03 -12.25 -11.87
CA SER A 96 20.22 -12.71 -12.60
C SER A 96 20.14 -12.40 -14.09
N GLU A 97 18.99 -12.61 -14.74
CA GLU A 97 18.78 -12.28 -16.17
C GLU A 97 18.95 -10.76 -16.43
N PHE A 98 18.40 -9.94 -15.54
CA PHE A 98 18.58 -8.49 -15.58
C PHE A 98 20.04 -8.10 -15.33
N GLY A 99 20.71 -8.74 -14.36
CA GLY A 99 22.12 -8.51 -14.07
C GLY A 99 23.02 -8.78 -15.27
N ASP A 100 22.82 -9.91 -15.95
CA ASP A 100 23.57 -10.29 -17.14
C ASP A 100 23.34 -9.30 -18.31
N SER A 101 22.10 -8.85 -18.50
CA SER A 101 21.77 -7.83 -19.52
C SER A 101 22.49 -6.50 -19.25
N VAL A 102 22.53 -6.06 -17.99
CA VAL A 102 23.24 -4.85 -17.57
C VAL A 102 24.76 -5.02 -17.73
N HIS A 103 25.30 -6.18 -17.36
CA HIS A 103 26.72 -6.49 -17.55
C HIS A 103 27.12 -6.51 -19.03
N GLN A 104 26.29 -7.08 -19.92
CA GLN A 104 26.53 -7.05 -21.36
C GLN A 104 26.47 -5.63 -21.92
N LEU A 105 25.50 -4.81 -21.51
CA LEU A 105 25.40 -3.42 -21.94
C LEU A 105 26.61 -2.58 -21.50
N VAL A 106 27.02 -2.73 -20.24
CA VAL A 106 28.20 -2.02 -19.70
C VAL A 106 29.48 -2.47 -20.40
N ASN A 107 29.65 -3.77 -20.66
CA ASN A 107 30.79 -4.29 -21.40
C ASN A 107 30.80 -3.83 -22.86
N GLY A 108 29.64 -3.78 -23.53
CA GLY A 108 29.52 -3.27 -24.91
C GLY A 108 29.85 -1.78 -25.03
N VAL A 109 29.44 -0.97 -24.04
CA VAL A 109 29.80 0.45 -23.97
C VAL A 109 31.28 0.64 -23.66
N ARG A 110 31.83 -0.13 -22.71
CA ARG A 110 33.24 -0.01 -22.28
C ARG A 110 34.23 -0.48 -23.35
N ASN A 111 33.82 -1.44 -24.19
CA ASN A 111 34.66 -2.00 -25.24
C ASN A 111 34.53 -1.25 -26.59
N ASN A 112 33.78 -0.14 -26.68
CA ASN A 112 33.47 0.57 -27.94
C ASN A 112 32.85 -0.36 -29.03
N THR A 113 32.14 -1.43 -28.63
CA THR A 113 31.55 -2.42 -29.55
C THR A 113 30.03 -2.27 -29.64
N LEU A 114 29.49 -1.06 -29.47
CA LEU A 114 28.09 -0.78 -29.80
C LEU A 114 27.92 -0.90 -31.32
N GLU A 115 27.88 -2.15 -31.79
CA GLU A 115 27.46 -2.55 -33.13
C GLU A 115 25.95 -2.31 -33.17
N VAL A 116 25.58 -1.06 -33.39
CA VAL A 116 24.20 -0.66 -33.72
C VAL A 116 23.87 -1.44 -35.00
N PRO A 117 22.95 -2.42 -34.96
CA PRO A 117 22.58 -3.13 -36.17
C PRO A 117 21.96 -2.11 -37.12
N VAL A 118 22.42 -2.13 -38.37
CA VAL A 118 21.93 -1.23 -39.41
C VAL A 118 20.39 -1.32 -39.50
N PRO A 119 19.67 -0.18 -39.60
CA PRO A 119 18.22 -0.18 -39.69
C PRO A 119 17.77 -1.05 -40.86
N SER A 120 16.80 -1.93 -40.62
CA SER A 120 16.26 -2.81 -41.66
C SER A 120 15.74 -2.00 -42.84
N GLU A 121 16.02 -2.45 -44.06
CA GLU A 121 15.67 -1.78 -45.34
C GLU A 121 14.16 -1.46 -45.50
N LYS A 122 13.29 -2.02 -44.63
CA LYS A 122 11.86 -1.67 -44.55
C LYS A 122 11.57 -0.22 -44.15
N VAL A 123 12.54 0.51 -43.62
CA VAL A 123 12.38 1.95 -43.26
C VAL A 123 13.05 2.88 -44.29
N ALA A 124 13.66 2.32 -45.36
CA ALA A 124 14.33 3.09 -46.41
C ALA A 124 13.47 3.26 -47.70
N ALA A 125 12.20 2.84 -47.65
CA ALA A 125 11.24 2.98 -48.74
C ALA A 125 10.30 4.17 -48.53
#